data_AF-A0A554KJX9-F1
#
_entry.id   AF-A0A554KJX9-F1
#
_cell.length_a   1.000
_cell.length_b   1.000
_cell.length_c   1.000
_cell.angle_alpha   90.00
_cell.angle_beta   90.00
_cell.angle_gamma   90.00
#
_symmetry.space_group_name_H-M   'P 1'
#
loop_
_entity.id
_entity.type
_entity.pdbx_description
1 polymer ?
#
loop_
_entity_poly.entity_id
_entity_poly.type
_entity_poly.pdbx_seq_one_letter_code
_entity_poly.pdbx_strand_id
1 'polypeptide(L)'
;MLKGEIIWTEEKIREGFKKFFQKHGKYPSALEVDIFEDLPSSRQIQRKYGGLVRMRTKLGLPEVDYTRGLIRSQKAQEVGKRGLLYEQQVYQMLVSYFGEIAVHEQKPFLDYSGRYDFYVYSKDNIFAIDVFYPIDLFSFAGCVNSKQRLYKNFKEEIILLCVNSEIKQMAIEKALKTKKNMLPPNIQVLDTDQFKKFIKSKIPLKVE
;
A
#
# COMPACT_ATOMS: atom_id res chain seq x y z
N MET A 1 -1.71 40.18 4.88
CA MET A 1 -3.02 39.95 5.51
C MET A 1 -2.94 38.69 6.36
N LEU A 2 -2.98 38.84 7.68
CA LEU A 2 -3.02 37.72 8.62
C LEU A 2 -4.38 37.02 8.43
N LYS A 3 -4.39 35.82 7.84
CA LYS A 3 -5.58 34.96 7.85
C LYS A 3 -5.93 34.72 9.31
N GLY A 4 -7.08 35.24 9.75
CA GLY A 4 -7.58 35.00 11.11
C GLY A 4 -7.54 33.50 11.40
N GLU A 5 -6.90 33.12 12.50
CA GLU A 5 -6.84 31.72 12.90
C GLU A 5 -8.27 31.22 13.08
N ILE A 6 -8.71 30.32 12.18
CA ILE A 6 -9.99 29.65 12.35
C ILE A 6 -9.88 28.81 13.62
N ILE A 7 -10.51 29.28 14.69
CA ILE A 7 -10.60 28.52 15.93
C ILE A 7 -11.58 27.37 15.69
N TRP A 8 -11.02 26.17 15.59
CA TRP A 8 -11.75 24.93 15.51
C TRP A 8 -12.25 24.52 16.90
N THR A 9 -13.52 24.78 17.18
CA THR A 9 -14.23 24.33 18.39
C THR A 9 -14.81 22.93 18.18
N GLU A 10 -15.24 22.30 19.27
CA GLU A 10 -15.87 20.98 19.22
C GLU A 10 -17.17 21.01 18.39
N GLU A 11 -17.94 22.08 18.51
CA GLU A 11 -19.19 22.32 17.80
C GLU A 11 -18.96 22.43 16.29
N LYS A 12 -17.95 23.19 15.85
CA LYS A 12 -17.61 23.30 14.42
C LYS A 12 -17.18 21.97 13.83
N ILE A 13 -16.42 21.17 14.59
CA ILE A 13 -16.03 19.82 14.15
C ILE A 13 -17.26 18.90 14.08
N ARG A 14 -18.19 19.01 15.04
CA ARG A 14 -19.47 18.28 15.04
C ARG A 14 -20.30 18.63 13.80
N GLU A 15 -20.39 19.90 13.45
CA GLU A 15 -21.08 20.37 12.25
C GLU A 15 -20.42 19.87 10.97
N GLY A 16 -19.09 19.97 10.86
CA GLY A 16 -18.34 19.44 9.73
C GLY A 16 -18.55 17.92 9.55
N PHE A 17 -18.53 17.15 10.65
CA PHE A 17 -18.83 15.71 10.61
C PHE A 17 -20.28 15.42 10.19
N LYS A 18 -21.26 16.23 10.62
CA LYS A 18 -22.65 16.11 10.18
C LYS A 18 -22.79 16.40 8.69
N LYS A 19 -22.18 17.48 8.18
CA LYS A 19 -22.17 17.83 6.76
C LYS A 19 -21.57 16.70 5.91
N PHE A 20 -20.44 16.15 6.37
CA PHE A 20 -19.80 15.02 5.70
C PHE A 20 -20.71 13.79 5.69
N PHE A 21 -21.34 13.47 6.82
CA PHE A 21 -22.27 12.34 6.94
C PHE A 21 -23.50 12.51 6.03
N GLN A 22 -24.09 13.70 5.96
CA GLN A 22 -25.20 13.98 5.05
C GLN A 22 -24.82 13.78 3.58
N LYS A 23 -23.59 14.14 3.22
CA LYS A 23 -23.09 14.02 1.84
C LYS A 23 -22.67 12.60 1.46
N HIS A 24 -22.11 11.84 2.40
CA HIS A 24 -21.43 10.57 2.10
C HIS A 24 -22.02 9.34 2.82
N GLY A 25 -23.02 9.53 3.68
CA GLY A 25 -23.68 8.45 4.43
C GLY A 25 -22.82 7.78 5.51
N LYS A 26 -21.62 8.31 5.78
CA LYS A 26 -20.66 7.79 6.77
C LYS A 26 -19.86 8.94 7.40
N TYR A 27 -19.19 8.71 8.53
CA TYR A 27 -18.28 9.71 9.10
C TYR A 27 -16.90 9.67 8.43
N PRO A 28 -16.19 10.81 8.30
CA PRO A 28 -14.94 10.87 7.55
C PRO A 28 -13.80 10.13 8.27
N SER A 29 -13.00 9.37 7.53
CA SER A 29 -11.70 8.83 7.93
C SER A 29 -10.65 9.93 8.08
N ALA A 30 -9.45 9.61 8.60
CA ALA A 30 -8.38 10.61 8.78
C ALA A 30 -8.01 11.34 7.47
N LEU A 31 -7.93 10.60 6.36
CA LEU A 31 -7.63 11.17 5.05
C LEU A 31 -8.78 12.05 4.55
N GLU A 32 -10.02 11.61 4.73
CA GLU A 32 -11.21 12.38 4.34
C GLU A 32 -11.35 13.66 5.17
N VAL A 33 -10.95 13.64 6.45
CA VAL A 33 -10.87 14.83 7.30
C VAL A 33 -9.84 15.81 6.76
N ASP A 34 -8.68 15.34 6.31
CA ASP A 34 -7.61 16.20 5.81
C ASP A 34 -7.94 16.92 4.48
N ILE A 35 -8.92 16.41 3.72
CA ILE A 35 -9.33 16.96 2.42
C ILE A 35 -10.68 17.69 2.45
N PHE A 36 -11.44 17.61 3.54
CA PHE A 36 -12.77 18.20 3.61
C PHE A 36 -12.72 19.63 4.17
N GLU A 37 -13.19 20.60 3.37
CA GLU A 37 -13.04 22.04 3.65
C GLU A 37 -13.66 22.50 4.98
N ASP A 38 -14.77 21.87 5.38
CA ASP A 38 -15.50 22.18 6.62
C ASP A 38 -14.89 21.50 7.87
N LEU A 39 -13.69 20.92 7.76
CA LEU A 39 -13.01 20.25 8.87
C LEU A 39 -11.55 20.72 9.02
N PRO A 40 -11.02 20.72 10.26
CA PRO A 40 -9.59 20.87 10.48
C PRO A 40 -8.86 19.61 10.01
N SER A 41 -7.55 19.73 9.79
CA SER A 41 -6.71 18.56 9.57
C SER A 41 -6.78 17.57 10.73
N SER A 42 -6.64 16.29 10.41
CA SER A 42 -6.55 15.16 11.33
C SER A 42 -5.48 15.41 12.40
N ARG A 43 -4.36 16.05 12.04
CA ARG A 43 -3.27 16.41 12.95
C ARG A 43 -3.65 17.53 13.92
N GLN A 44 -4.45 18.51 13.51
CA GLN A 44 -5.00 19.52 14.43
C GLN A 44 -5.97 18.90 15.43
N ILE A 45 -6.83 17.98 14.98
CA ILE A 45 -7.71 17.21 15.87
C ILE A 45 -6.88 16.38 16.85
N GLN A 46 -5.80 15.75 16.38
CA GLN A 46 -4.90 14.97 17.23
C GLN A 46 -4.28 15.82 18.34
N ARG A 47 -3.72 16.98 18.01
CA ARG A 47 -3.06 17.87 18.97
C ARG A 47 -4.01 18.43 20.01
N LYS A 48 -5.21 18.86 19.61
CA LYS A 48 -6.15 19.56 20.49
C LYS A 48 -7.11 18.64 21.23
N TYR A 49 -7.50 17.53 20.62
CA TYR A 49 -8.57 16.64 21.12
C TYR A 49 -8.11 15.18 21.30
N GLY A 50 -6.83 14.88 21.10
CA GLY A 50 -6.26 13.55 21.30
C GLY A 50 -6.60 12.53 20.21
N GLY A 51 -7.07 13.00 19.05
CA GLY A 51 -7.25 12.19 17.84
C GLY A 51 -8.71 11.94 17.49
N LEU A 52 -8.93 11.39 16.28
CA LEU A 52 -10.28 11.18 15.75
C LEU A 52 -11.11 10.21 16.58
N VAL A 53 -10.50 9.16 17.12
CA VAL A 53 -11.20 8.19 17.99
C VAL A 53 -11.76 8.91 19.22
N ARG A 54 -10.92 9.63 19.97
CA ARG A 54 -11.35 10.40 21.15
C ARG A 54 -12.38 11.47 20.79
N MET A 55 -12.18 12.16 19.66
CA MET A 55 -13.13 13.15 19.17
C MET A 55 -14.51 12.53 18.91
N ARG A 56 -14.58 11.40 18.19
CA ARG A 56 -15.85 10.72 17.89
C ARG A 56 -16.52 10.16 19.15
N THR A 57 -15.74 9.61 20.09
CA THR A 57 -16.25 9.20 21.41
C THR A 57 -16.89 10.37 22.14
N LYS A 58 -16.20 11.51 22.19
CA LYS A 58 -16.69 12.72 22.86
C LYS A 58 -17.96 13.27 22.22
N LEU A 59 -18.06 13.17 20.89
CA LEU A 59 -19.26 13.57 20.14
C LEU A 59 -20.43 12.58 20.26
N GLY A 60 -20.23 11.40 20.85
CA GLY A 60 -21.24 10.35 20.99
C GLY A 60 -21.57 9.63 19.69
N LEU A 61 -20.60 9.53 18.76
CA LEU A 61 -20.84 8.93 17.45
C LEU A 61 -20.76 7.39 17.49
N PRO A 62 -21.63 6.68 16.74
CA PRO A 62 -21.69 5.21 16.78
C PRO A 62 -20.44 4.54 16.18
N GLU A 63 -19.87 5.11 15.12
CA GLU A 63 -18.68 4.57 14.44
C GLU A 63 -17.42 5.29 14.92
N VAL A 64 -16.83 4.77 15.99
CA VAL A 64 -15.71 5.42 16.68
C VAL A 64 -14.36 5.11 16.02
N ASP A 65 -14.18 3.88 15.55
CA ASP A 65 -12.89 3.37 15.08
C ASP A 65 -13.01 2.60 13.76
N TYR A 66 -12.55 3.21 12.67
CA TYR A 66 -12.49 2.57 11.35
C TYR A 66 -11.28 1.63 11.18
N THR A 67 -10.41 1.50 12.19
CA THR A 67 -9.23 0.61 12.17
C THR A 67 -9.48 -0.75 12.81
N ARG A 68 -10.68 -0.98 13.38
CA ARG A 68 -11.11 -2.21 14.07
C ARG A 68 -12.49 -2.66 13.57
N GLY A 69 -12.77 -3.97 13.61
CA GLY A 69 -14.11 -4.53 13.34
C GLY A 69 -14.42 -4.91 11.88
N LEU A 70 -15.72 -5.12 11.60
CA LEU A 70 -16.30 -5.66 10.37
C LEU A 70 -15.83 -4.94 9.09
N ILE A 71 -15.68 -3.62 9.12
CA ILE A 71 -15.22 -2.81 7.97
C ILE A 71 -13.78 -3.18 7.58
N ARG A 72 -12.88 -3.39 8.54
CA ARG A 72 -11.51 -3.86 8.28
C ARG A 72 -11.50 -5.31 7.81
N SER A 73 -12.39 -6.15 8.33
CA SER A 73 -12.52 -7.55 7.91
C SER A 73 -13.00 -7.66 6.45
N GLN A 74 -14.05 -6.93 6.07
CA GLN A 74 -14.56 -6.88 4.69
C GLN A 74 -13.50 -6.32 3.72
N LYS A 75 -12.84 -5.22 4.09
CA LYS A 75 -11.77 -4.64 3.26
C LYS A 75 -10.58 -5.59 3.13
N ALA A 76 -10.21 -6.32 4.18
CA ALA A 76 -9.16 -7.34 4.14
C ALA A 76 -9.57 -8.55 3.28
N GLN A 77 -10.84 -8.96 3.32
CA GLN A 77 -11.36 -10.03 2.46
C GLN A 77 -11.36 -9.63 0.98
N GLU A 78 -11.78 -8.41 0.65
CA GLU A 78 -11.73 -7.88 -0.71
C GLU A 78 -10.29 -7.72 -1.23
N VAL A 79 -9.39 -7.18 -0.40
CA VAL A 79 -7.96 -7.07 -0.71
C VAL A 79 -7.33 -8.45 -0.88
N GLY A 80 -7.68 -9.43 -0.04
CA GLY A 80 -7.17 -10.81 -0.13
C GLY A 80 -7.64 -11.52 -1.40
N LYS A 81 -8.93 -11.42 -1.74
CA LYS A 81 -9.47 -11.99 -2.99
C LYS A 81 -8.85 -11.35 -4.24
N ARG A 82 -8.66 -10.02 -4.22
CA ARG A 82 -7.98 -9.31 -5.31
C ARG A 82 -6.51 -9.69 -5.38
N GLY A 83 -5.82 -9.78 -4.23
CA GLY A 83 -4.42 -10.20 -4.14
C GLY A 83 -4.18 -11.54 -4.80
N LEU A 84 -4.99 -12.55 -4.47
CA LEU A 84 -4.90 -13.89 -5.07
C LEU A 84 -5.09 -13.86 -6.60
N LEU A 85 -6.06 -13.08 -7.08
CA LEU A 85 -6.30 -12.96 -8.53
C LEU A 85 -5.12 -12.28 -9.24
N TYR A 86 -4.51 -11.26 -8.63
CA TYR A 86 -3.34 -10.60 -9.20
C TYR A 86 -2.09 -11.47 -9.13
N GLU A 87 -1.88 -12.20 -8.04
CA GLU A 87 -0.81 -13.20 -7.95
C GLU A 87 -0.94 -14.24 -9.08
N GLN A 88 -2.14 -14.76 -9.32
CA GLN A 88 -2.38 -15.70 -10.43
C GLN A 88 -2.08 -15.08 -11.80
N GLN A 89 -2.43 -13.82 -12.03
CA GLN A 89 -2.10 -13.12 -13.28
C GLN A 89 -0.59 -12.91 -13.44
N VAL A 90 0.11 -12.57 -12.36
CA VAL A 90 1.56 -12.42 -12.35
C VAL A 90 2.23 -13.77 -12.60
N TYR A 91 1.75 -14.84 -11.97
CA TYR A 91 2.22 -16.20 -12.19
C TYR A 91 2.10 -16.60 -13.65
N GLN A 92 0.93 -16.44 -14.26
CA GLN A 92 0.71 -16.74 -15.68
C GLN A 92 1.67 -15.94 -16.58
N MET A 93 1.89 -14.66 -16.27
CA MET A 93 2.83 -13.82 -17.00
C MET A 93 4.27 -14.35 -16.89
N LEU A 94 4.70 -14.71 -15.68
CA LEU A 94 6.02 -15.27 -15.43
C LEU A 94 6.22 -16.61 -16.13
N VAL A 95 5.29 -17.55 -15.98
CA VAL A 95 5.35 -18.88 -16.60
C VAL A 95 5.35 -18.78 -18.11
N SER A 96 4.53 -17.88 -18.69
CA SER A 96 4.49 -17.70 -20.14
C SER A 96 5.81 -17.23 -20.73
N TYR A 97 6.66 -16.57 -19.94
CA TYR A 97 7.93 -16.01 -20.39
C TYR A 97 9.15 -16.83 -19.98
N PHE A 98 9.19 -17.32 -18.73
CA PHE A 98 10.34 -18.05 -18.17
C PHE A 98 10.16 -19.57 -18.21
N GLY A 99 8.94 -20.06 -18.40
CA GLY A 99 8.59 -21.47 -18.24
C GLY A 99 8.29 -21.83 -16.78
N GLU A 100 7.42 -22.83 -16.59
CA GLU A 100 6.94 -23.24 -15.26
C GLU A 100 8.07 -23.68 -14.33
N ILE A 101 9.04 -24.44 -14.85
CA ILE A 101 10.20 -24.94 -14.09
C ILE A 101 11.04 -23.80 -13.50
N ALA A 102 11.06 -22.64 -14.16
CA ALA A 102 11.88 -21.50 -13.75
C ALA A 102 11.16 -20.57 -12.75
N VAL A 103 9.88 -20.81 -12.44
CA VAL A 103 9.05 -19.93 -11.60
C VAL A 103 8.56 -20.70 -10.38
N HIS A 104 9.11 -20.39 -9.21
CA HIS A 104 8.74 -21.04 -7.96
C HIS A 104 7.83 -20.14 -7.12
N GLU A 105 6.63 -20.61 -6.81
CA GLU A 105 5.72 -19.94 -5.90
C GLU A 105 6.11 -20.16 -4.43
N GLN A 106 5.86 -19.17 -3.57
CA GLN A 106 5.90 -19.32 -2.11
C GLN A 106 7.23 -19.85 -1.56
N LYS A 107 8.36 -19.54 -2.23
CA LYS A 107 9.68 -20.03 -1.81
C LYS A 107 10.06 -19.46 -0.44
N PRO A 108 10.35 -20.32 0.56
CA PRO A 108 10.68 -19.88 1.90
C PRO A 108 12.05 -19.20 1.98
N PHE A 109 12.18 -18.27 2.94
CA PHE A 109 13.42 -17.58 3.30
C PHE A 109 13.47 -17.33 4.82
N LEU A 110 14.64 -16.92 5.35
CA LEU A 110 14.87 -16.69 6.79
C LEU A 110 14.38 -17.88 7.64
N ASP A 111 15.00 -19.04 7.46
CA ASP A 111 14.67 -20.26 8.21
C ASP A 111 13.15 -20.57 8.22
N TYR A 112 12.52 -20.45 7.05
CA TYR A 112 11.09 -20.72 6.79
C TYR A 112 10.08 -19.74 7.41
N SER A 113 10.53 -18.63 7.99
CA SER A 113 9.65 -17.62 8.60
C SER A 113 9.01 -16.66 7.60
N GLY A 114 9.61 -16.49 6.41
CA GLY A 114 9.07 -15.65 5.34
C GLY A 114 8.99 -16.41 4.01
N ARG A 115 8.17 -15.91 3.09
CA ARG A 115 8.01 -16.46 1.73
C ARG A 115 7.95 -15.33 0.73
N TYR A 116 8.57 -15.53 -0.43
CA TYR A 116 8.33 -14.70 -1.60
C TYR A 116 7.09 -15.19 -2.30
N ASP A 117 6.34 -14.30 -2.95
CA ASP A 117 5.22 -14.76 -3.78
C ASP A 117 5.76 -15.54 -4.97
N PHE A 118 6.81 -15.03 -5.61
CA PHE A 118 7.52 -15.73 -6.68
C PHE A 118 9.03 -15.62 -6.53
N TYR A 119 9.72 -16.68 -6.95
CA TYR A 119 11.16 -16.74 -7.06
C TYR A 119 11.51 -17.25 -8.45
N VAL A 120 12.18 -16.42 -9.24
CA VAL A 120 12.35 -16.63 -10.68
C VAL A 120 13.82 -16.86 -11.00
N TYR A 121 14.06 -17.93 -11.75
CA TYR A 121 15.36 -18.27 -12.29
C TYR A 121 15.45 -17.81 -13.74
N SER A 122 16.42 -16.94 -14.03
CA SER A 122 16.77 -16.56 -15.39
C SER A 122 18.22 -16.97 -15.68
N LYS A 123 18.65 -16.91 -16.94
CA LYS A 123 20.00 -17.32 -17.33
C LYS A 123 21.09 -16.51 -16.62
N ASP A 124 20.87 -15.21 -16.49
CA ASP A 124 21.91 -14.28 -16.02
C ASP A 124 21.72 -13.86 -14.56
N ASN A 125 20.52 -14.03 -14.01
CA ASN A 125 20.24 -13.66 -12.62
C ASN A 125 19.08 -14.46 -12.01
N ILE A 126 19.03 -14.46 -10.69
CA ILE A 126 17.88 -14.91 -9.90
C ILE A 126 17.28 -13.69 -9.22
N PHE A 127 15.95 -13.57 -9.27
CA PHE A 127 15.25 -12.49 -8.59
C PHE A 127 13.97 -12.97 -7.94
N ALA A 128 13.62 -12.34 -6.83
CA ALA A 128 12.40 -12.59 -6.09
C ALA A 128 11.37 -11.49 -6.37
N ILE A 129 10.09 -11.84 -6.26
CA ILE A 129 8.97 -10.93 -6.44
C ILE A 129 8.05 -11.04 -5.23
N ASP A 130 7.66 -9.88 -4.71
CA ASP A 130 6.61 -9.74 -3.70
C ASP A 130 5.54 -8.78 -4.25
N VAL A 131 4.35 -9.32 -4.48
CA VAL A 131 3.19 -8.66 -5.07
C VAL A 131 2.39 -7.97 -3.98
N PHE A 132 2.00 -6.73 -4.23
CA PHE A 132 1.11 -6.03 -3.32
C PHE A 132 0.14 -5.10 -4.04
N TYR A 133 -1.05 -4.98 -3.45
CA TYR A 133 -2.12 -4.12 -3.93
C TYR A 133 -2.37 -2.99 -2.91
N PRO A 134 -1.67 -1.85 -3.02
CA PRO A 134 -2.01 -0.68 -2.23
C PRO A 134 -3.31 -0.05 -2.78
N ILE A 135 -4.13 0.53 -1.91
CA ILE A 135 -5.38 1.18 -2.32
C ILE A 135 -5.09 2.57 -2.89
N ASP A 136 -4.06 3.23 -2.39
CA ASP A 136 -3.66 4.60 -2.71
C ASP A 136 -2.16 4.81 -2.42
N LEU A 137 -1.63 6.00 -2.70
CA LEU A 137 -0.22 6.32 -2.44
C LEU A 137 0.13 6.34 -0.94
N PHE A 138 -0.84 6.54 -0.05
CA PHE A 138 -0.61 6.54 1.39
C PHE A 138 -0.36 5.11 1.89
N SER A 139 -1.24 4.17 1.54
CA SER A 139 -1.12 2.75 1.81
C SER A 139 0.08 2.13 1.09
N PHE A 140 0.39 2.57 -0.13
CA PHE A 140 1.62 2.20 -0.85
C PHE A 140 2.87 2.43 -0.01
N ALA A 141 3.03 3.62 0.59
CA ALA A 141 4.19 3.92 1.41
C ALA A 141 4.30 2.96 2.61
N GLY A 142 3.17 2.61 3.23
CA GLY A 142 3.09 1.63 4.32
C GLY A 142 3.51 0.22 3.90
N CYS A 143 3.03 -0.25 2.75
CA CYS A 143 3.41 -1.54 2.17
C CYS A 143 4.92 -1.61 1.90
N VAL A 144 5.46 -0.62 1.17
CA VAL A 144 6.88 -0.57 0.82
C VAL A 144 7.76 -0.50 2.07
N ASN A 145 7.40 0.31 3.07
CA ASN A 145 8.16 0.38 4.33
C ASN A 145 8.20 -0.95 5.07
N SER A 146 7.09 -1.70 5.06
CA SER A 146 7.01 -2.99 5.75
C SER A 146 7.86 -4.05 5.06
N LYS A 147 7.80 -4.10 3.72
CA LYS A 147 8.64 -4.96 2.87
C LYS A 147 10.11 -4.61 2.96
N GLN A 148 10.47 -3.33 2.95
CA GLN A 148 11.85 -2.88 3.14
C GLN A 148 12.45 -3.35 4.48
N ARG A 149 11.64 -3.39 5.56
CA ARG A 149 12.09 -3.94 6.84
C ARG A 149 12.27 -5.45 6.78
N LEU A 150 11.34 -6.16 6.14
CA LEU A 150 11.39 -7.60 5.96
C LEU A 150 12.64 -8.03 5.18
N TYR A 151 12.96 -7.28 4.11
CA TYR A 151 14.04 -7.61 3.18
C TYR A 151 15.38 -6.95 3.48
N LYS A 152 15.54 -6.33 4.65
CA LYS A 152 16.72 -5.52 4.99
C LYS A 152 18.07 -6.24 4.80
N ASN A 153 18.11 -7.56 5.04
CA ASN A 153 19.34 -8.35 5.03
C ASN A 153 19.49 -9.25 3.78
N PHE A 154 18.62 -9.10 2.79
CA PHE A 154 18.66 -9.90 1.57
C PHE A 154 19.63 -9.33 0.56
N LYS A 155 20.30 -10.22 -0.18
CA LYS A 155 21.32 -9.85 -1.17
C LYS A 155 20.83 -10.02 -2.60
N GLU A 156 19.82 -10.86 -2.80
CA GLU A 156 19.20 -11.11 -4.09
C GLU A 156 18.42 -9.88 -4.59
N GLU A 157 18.23 -9.80 -5.91
CA GLU A 157 17.38 -8.80 -6.54
C GLU A 157 15.91 -9.06 -6.15
N ILE A 158 15.25 -8.06 -5.58
CA ILE A 158 13.86 -8.14 -5.11
C ILE A 158 13.04 -7.09 -5.83
N ILE A 159 11.97 -7.54 -6.47
CA ILE A 159 10.98 -6.69 -7.11
C ILE A 159 9.74 -6.63 -6.24
N LEU A 160 9.45 -5.45 -5.68
CA LEU A 160 8.17 -5.18 -5.05
C LEU A 160 7.20 -4.74 -6.15
N LEU A 161 6.26 -5.61 -6.52
CA LEU A 161 5.36 -5.38 -7.64
C LEU A 161 4.05 -4.74 -7.17
N CYS A 162 3.82 -3.48 -7.54
CA CYS A 162 2.58 -2.76 -7.30
C CYS A 162 1.57 -3.08 -8.40
N VAL A 163 0.54 -3.86 -8.07
CA VAL A 163 -0.49 -4.30 -9.04
C VAL A 163 -1.71 -3.37 -9.13
N ASN A 164 -1.77 -2.30 -8.33
CA ASN A 164 -2.81 -1.30 -8.51
C ASN A 164 -2.54 -0.44 -9.75
N SER A 165 -3.35 -0.64 -10.80
CA SER A 165 -3.22 0.03 -12.10
C SER A 165 -3.41 1.55 -12.05
N GLU A 166 -4.01 2.10 -11.00
CA GLU A 166 -4.16 3.54 -10.80
C GLU A 166 -2.86 4.21 -10.34
N ILE A 167 -1.96 3.44 -9.71
CA ILE A 167 -0.66 3.93 -9.25
C ILE A 167 0.40 3.65 -10.32
N LYS A 168 0.69 4.66 -11.13
CA LYS A 168 1.69 4.58 -12.22
C LYS A 168 3.12 4.73 -11.72
N GLN A 169 4.09 4.25 -12.49
CA GLN A 169 5.52 4.29 -12.18
C GLN A 169 6.00 5.70 -11.80
N MET A 170 5.56 6.75 -12.51
CA MET A 170 5.96 8.12 -12.19
C MET A 170 5.57 8.53 -10.77
N ALA A 171 4.39 8.08 -10.29
CA ALA A 171 3.94 8.34 -8.93
C ALA A 171 4.73 7.51 -7.90
N ILE A 172 5.05 6.25 -8.23
CA ILE A 172 5.93 5.38 -7.45
C ILE A 172 7.29 6.06 -7.24
N GLU A 173 7.95 6.47 -8.34
CA GLU A 173 9.26 7.11 -8.28
C GLU A 173 9.25 8.41 -7.47
N LYS A 174 8.22 9.24 -7.66
CA LYS A 174 8.04 10.45 -6.86
C LYS A 174 7.90 10.13 -5.37
N ALA A 175 7.12 9.11 -5.02
CA ALA A 175 6.96 8.66 -3.64
C ALA A 175 8.25 8.06 -3.06
N LEU A 176 9.03 7.34 -3.85
CA LEU A 176 10.31 6.78 -3.42
C LEU A 176 11.37 7.87 -3.18
N LYS A 177 11.42 8.90 -4.02
CA LYS A 177 12.35 10.03 -3.88
C LYS A 177 12.15 10.83 -2.59
N THR A 178 10.93 10.84 -2.04
CA THR A 178 10.62 11.57 -0.80
C THR A 178 10.74 10.69 0.46
N LYS A 179 11.14 9.42 0.33
CA LYS A 179 11.33 8.54 1.49
C LYS A 179 12.53 8.98 2.32
N LYS A 180 12.33 9.06 3.63
CA LYS A 180 13.41 9.28 4.60
C LYS A 180 14.48 8.17 4.56
N ASN A 181 14.04 6.92 4.41
CA ASN A 181 14.93 5.77 4.32
C ASN A 181 14.90 5.26 2.88
N MET A 182 16.02 5.45 2.18
CA MET A 182 16.18 4.96 0.81
C MET A 182 16.09 3.44 0.76
N LEU A 183 15.56 2.91 -0.34
CA LEU A 183 15.56 1.47 -0.56
C LEU A 183 16.99 0.96 -0.77
N PRO A 184 17.32 -0.24 -0.28
CA PRO A 184 18.54 -0.94 -0.68
C PRO A 184 18.64 -1.06 -2.20
N PRO A 185 19.85 -1.06 -2.78
CA PRO A 185 20.05 -1.09 -4.23
C PRO A 185 19.53 -2.37 -4.89
N ASN A 186 19.39 -3.46 -4.14
CA ASN A 186 18.83 -4.72 -4.61
C ASN A 186 17.29 -4.75 -4.58
N ILE A 187 16.62 -3.73 -4.04
CA ILE A 187 15.15 -3.66 -3.98
C ILE A 187 14.65 -2.61 -4.98
N GLN A 188 13.80 -3.04 -5.92
CA GLN A 188 13.13 -2.16 -6.86
C GLN A 188 11.61 -2.21 -6.64
N VAL A 189 10.91 -1.11 -6.96
CA VAL A 189 9.45 -1.06 -6.92
C VAL A 189 8.95 -0.69 -8.30
N LEU A 190 8.14 -1.57 -8.89
CA LEU A 190 7.64 -1.43 -10.25
C LEU A 190 6.12 -1.49 -10.27
N ASP A 191 5.51 -0.72 -11.17
CA ASP A 191 4.14 -0.99 -11.62
C ASP A 191 4.13 -2.17 -12.61
N THR A 192 2.94 -2.64 -12.97
CA THR A 192 2.77 -3.79 -13.86
C THR A 192 3.38 -3.56 -15.26
N ASP A 193 3.37 -2.33 -15.77
CA ASP A 193 3.85 -2.05 -17.13
C ASP A 193 5.38 -2.02 -17.19
N GLN A 194 6.03 -1.43 -16.19
CA GLN A 194 7.48 -1.48 -16.05
C GLN A 194 7.97 -2.88 -15.68
N PHE A 195 7.19 -3.63 -14.90
CA PHE A 195 7.49 -5.02 -14.63
C PHE A 195 7.50 -5.87 -15.90
N LYS A 196 6.55 -5.67 -16.81
CA LYS A 196 6.56 -6.33 -18.14
C LYS A 196 7.82 -6.02 -18.95
N LYS A 197 8.33 -4.79 -18.87
CA LYS A 197 9.59 -4.40 -19.52
C LYS A 197 10.79 -5.05 -18.84
N PHE A 198 10.77 -5.10 -17.51
CA PHE A 198 11.79 -5.75 -16.70
C PHE A 198 11.91 -7.24 -17.02
N ILE A 199 10.80 -8.00 -17.05
CA ILE A 199 10.89 -9.43 -17.38
C ILE A 199 11.41 -9.65 -18.80
N LYS A 200 11.01 -8.80 -19.76
CA LYS A 200 11.47 -8.85 -21.15
C LYS A 200 12.95 -8.52 -21.32
N SER A 201 13.57 -7.82 -20.37
CA SER A 201 15.01 -7.57 -20.40
C SER A 201 15.83 -8.73 -19.84
N LYS A 202 15.19 -9.72 -19.21
CA LYS A 202 15.86 -10.93 -18.71
C LYS A 202 15.81 -12.04 -19.75
N ILE A 203 16.84 -12.88 -19.74
CA ILE A 203 16.96 -14.05 -20.63
C ILE A 203 16.42 -15.29 -19.90
N PRO A 204 15.37 -15.96 -20.41
CA PRO A 204 14.88 -17.21 -19.83
C PRO A 204 15.93 -18.32 -19.81
N LEU A 205 15.81 -19.25 -18.85
CA LEU A 205 16.56 -20.49 -18.90
C LEU A 205 16.08 -21.31 -20.10
N LYS A 206 17.00 -21.74 -20.97
CA LYS A 206 16.68 -22.74 -21.98
C LYS A 206 16.62 -24.09 -21.28
N VAL A 207 15.45 -24.69 -21.26
CA VAL A 207 15.31 -26.12 -20.95
C VAL A 207 15.45 -26.83 -22.28
N GLU A 208 16.59 -27.49 -22.50
CA GLU A 208 16.81 -28.39 -23.64
C GLU A 208 16.07 -29.72 -23.41
#